data_AF-A0A2E4EC08-F1
#
_entry.id   AF-A0A2E4EC08-F1
#
_cell.length_a   1.000
_cell.length_b   1.000
_cell.length_c   1.000
_cell.angle_alpha   90.00
_cell.angle_beta   90.00
_cell.angle_gamma   90.00
#
_symmetry.space_group_name_H-M   'P 1'
#
loop_
_entity.id
_entity.type
_entity.pdbx_description
1 polymer ?
#
loop_
_entity_poly.entity_id
_entity_poly.type
_entity_poly.pdbx_seq_one_letter_code
_entity_poly.pdbx_strand_id
1 'polypeptide(L)'
;MSNQESNSRDVELEWLGIFLIFALGSIVAAMFFYVEAWYPIKKWIFFALNSIPEPVRNVIFFYSDTVRQFIEPMYHDLVFHAEDYAEYYIYDDVGIKKYHSMNTVTQLVFGPFLLPAIIYMITKEALRKDGLIDKPGKGQAMYSFARSQMEIWPYIKPVAPIMEKISKETSLESGWYAMATMPMSWLKKHGLLKTSKKVRRALITQRERLEFTLDRKKTYLTLMDELGRPWRGVDDLTFNEKCVLAVLAPHIYGRVKDSRLLNRLMGDYNIAETNIAKKGLKALFNKEGKAKKQMRKEIEAEVNRIIEMYRNDFERPFFDATEFDEPYDPLISSLEALDSEKEMFEKGTRMVKEILLTHGYVKTVFYALMERAWEYGVLSSGEMLWVKKVDRDLFYVLSQQGRRSCFVEPCASWSHYLAESTFGFRVISPQLIEGIRAYDFDLFKTHTNYIAHETWEDKSKWDKLVPDINKKSALPSAASANATADVI
;
A
#
# COMPACT_ATOMS: atom_id res chain seq x y z
N MET A 1 -1.61 17.37 6.14
CA MET A 1 -0.41 18.23 6.03
C MET A 1 0.25 18.49 7.39
N SER A 2 -0.47 18.61 8.51
CA SER A 2 0.12 18.88 9.84
C SER A 2 1.03 17.79 10.42
N ASN A 3 0.74 16.50 10.19
CA ASN A 3 1.54 15.40 10.76
C ASN A 3 2.87 15.14 10.03
N GLN A 4 3.00 15.61 8.78
CA GLN A 4 4.23 15.43 8.01
C GLN A 4 5.25 16.53 8.35
N GLU A 5 4.76 17.76 8.61
CA GLU A 5 5.57 18.87 9.13
C GLU A 5 5.97 18.67 10.59
N SER A 6 5.15 18.03 11.43
CA SER A 6 5.57 17.72 12.81
C SER A 6 6.70 16.70 12.81
N ASN A 7 6.58 15.64 12.02
CA ASN A 7 7.55 14.55 11.99
C ASN A 7 8.87 14.98 11.33
N SER A 8 8.86 15.90 10.35
CA SER A 8 10.09 16.47 9.78
C SER A 8 10.78 17.41 10.77
N ARG A 9 10.02 18.22 11.52
CA ARG A 9 10.57 19.08 12.59
C ARG A 9 11.16 18.25 13.72
N ASP A 10 10.52 17.16 14.11
CA ASP A 10 11.04 16.27 15.16
C ASP A 10 12.37 15.61 14.74
N VAL A 11 12.49 15.19 13.48
CA VAL A 11 13.75 14.64 12.93
C VAL A 11 14.84 15.71 12.80
N GLU A 12 14.51 16.92 12.37
CA GLU A 12 15.47 18.05 12.33
C GLU A 12 15.94 18.45 13.74
N LEU A 13 15.05 18.43 14.73
CA LEU A 13 15.39 18.67 16.14
C LEU A 13 16.27 17.56 16.72
N GLU A 14 16.05 16.31 16.33
CA GLU A 14 16.92 15.18 16.72
C GLU A 14 18.33 15.32 16.12
N TRP A 15 18.45 15.64 14.83
CA TRP A 15 19.76 15.86 14.19
C TRP A 15 20.47 17.12 14.71
N LEU A 16 19.73 18.20 14.97
CA LEU A 16 20.26 19.40 15.62
C LEU A 16 20.74 19.07 17.03
N GLY A 17 20.00 18.26 17.78
CA GLY A 17 20.38 17.78 19.11
C GLY A 17 21.66 16.95 19.08
N ILE A 18 21.78 16.01 18.15
CA ILE A 18 22.99 15.19 17.95
C ILE A 18 24.18 16.06 17.55
N PHE A 19 23.99 17.02 16.63
CA PHE A 19 25.03 17.98 16.24
C PHE A 19 25.47 18.85 17.42
N LEU A 20 24.53 19.36 18.22
CA LEU A 20 24.85 20.15 19.42
C LEU A 20 25.58 19.34 20.47
N ILE A 21 25.23 18.06 20.67
CA ILE A 21 25.96 17.16 21.57
C ILE A 21 27.37 16.90 21.06
N PHE A 22 27.54 16.69 19.74
CA PHE A 22 28.85 16.46 19.14
C PHE A 22 29.71 17.73 19.15
N ALA A 23 29.13 18.89 18.87
CA ALA A 23 29.79 20.19 18.96
C ALA A 23 30.18 20.52 20.41
N LEU A 24 29.29 20.27 21.37
CA LEU A 24 29.59 20.42 22.80
C LEU A 24 30.69 19.45 23.23
N GLY A 25 30.66 18.19 22.78
CA GLY A 25 31.71 17.20 23.01
C GLY A 25 33.05 17.62 22.40
N SER A 26 33.03 18.25 21.23
CA SER A 26 34.22 18.79 20.55
C SER A 26 34.80 20.00 21.28
N ILE A 27 33.93 20.88 21.79
CA ILE A 27 34.31 22.03 22.63
C ILE A 27 34.92 21.53 23.94
N VAL A 28 34.29 20.57 24.61
CA VAL A 28 34.82 19.96 25.84
C VAL A 28 36.16 19.26 25.56
N ALA A 29 36.31 18.52 24.46
CA ALA A 29 37.59 17.93 24.08
C ALA A 29 38.66 19.01 23.84
N ALA A 30 38.33 20.10 23.13
CA ALA A 30 39.24 21.23 22.95
C ALA A 30 39.64 21.88 24.29
N MET A 31 38.72 21.95 25.27
CA MET A 31 38.99 22.48 26.63
C MET A 31 39.97 21.62 27.44
N PHE A 32 40.25 20.38 27.06
CA PHE A 32 41.14 19.46 27.80
C PHE A 32 42.38 19.01 27.02
N PHE A 33 42.42 19.22 25.70
CA PHE A 33 43.53 18.74 24.86
C PHE A 33 44.17 19.83 23.99
N TYR A 34 43.58 21.02 23.89
CA TYR A 34 44.15 22.13 23.13
C TYR A 34 44.55 23.28 24.04
N VAL A 35 45.86 23.55 24.15
CA VAL A 35 46.40 24.44 25.19
C VAL A 35 45.93 25.88 25.05
N GLU A 36 45.79 26.38 23.83
CA GLU A 36 45.30 27.74 23.55
C GLU A 36 43.84 27.96 24.00
N ALA A 37 43.03 26.90 24.02
CA ALA A 37 41.68 26.96 24.58
C ALA A 37 41.69 26.64 26.08
N TRP A 38 42.54 25.71 26.53
CA TRP A 38 42.65 25.26 27.90
C TRP A 38 43.07 26.38 28.86
N TYR A 39 44.18 27.07 28.57
CA TYR A 39 44.77 28.07 29.45
C TYR A 39 43.80 29.21 29.85
N PRO A 40 43.17 29.94 28.90
CA PRO A 40 42.29 31.04 29.26
C PRO A 40 41.09 30.55 30.07
N ILE A 41 40.53 29.39 29.72
CA ILE A 41 39.36 28.84 30.40
C ILE A 41 39.71 28.41 31.83
N LYS A 42 40.84 27.72 32.05
CA LYS A 42 41.30 27.37 33.39
C LYS A 42 41.63 28.61 34.22
N LYS A 43 42.29 29.61 33.63
CA LYS A 43 42.57 30.89 34.30
C LYS A 43 41.32 31.54 34.86
N TRP A 44 40.26 31.63 34.07
CA TRP A 44 38.98 32.18 34.53
C TRP A 44 38.27 31.30 35.57
N ILE A 45 38.32 29.97 35.42
CA ILE A 45 37.76 29.04 36.41
C ILE A 45 38.48 29.16 37.75
N PHE A 46 39.81 29.09 37.76
CA PHE A 46 40.60 29.20 38.98
C PHE A 46 40.55 30.61 39.57
N PHE A 47 40.41 31.67 38.76
CA PHE A 47 40.12 33.02 39.25
C PHE A 47 38.79 33.08 40.02
N ALA A 48 37.72 32.53 39.43
CA ALA A 48 36.41 32.48 40.07
C ALA A 48 36.43 31.65 41.35
N LEU A 49 37.12 30.50 41.34
CA LEU A 49 37.29 29.66 42.52
C LEU A 49 38.18 30.33 43.59
N ASN A 50 39.18 31.11 43.20
CA ASN A 50 40.03 31.83 44.14
C ASN A 50 39.34 33.06 44.76
N SER A 51 38.37 33.64 44.05
CA SER A 51 37.57 34.78 44.54
C SER A 51 36.59 34.39 45.65
N ILE A 52 36.35 33.10 45.87
CA ILE A 52 35.49 32.59 46.95
C ILE A 52 36.31 32.55 48.25
N PRO A 53 35.82 33.13 49.36
CA PRO A 53 36.52 33.08 50.65
C PRO A 53 36.81 31.64 51.11
N GLU A 54 37.99 31.44 51.70
CA GLU A 54 38.48 30.13 52.14
C GLU A 54 37.49 29.32 53.01
N PRO A 55 36.77 29.91 53.99
CA PRO A 55 35.79 29.16 54.79
C PRO A 55 34.65 28.58 53.94
N VAL A 56 34.25 29.30 52.89
CA VAL A 56 33.17 28.89 51.97
C VAL A 56 33.67 27.81 51.02
N ARG A 57 34.91 27.92 50.51
CA ARG A 57 35.54 26.85 49.70
C ARG A 57 35.62 25.54 50.48
N ASN A 58 35.94 25.61 51.78
CA ASN A 58 36.07 24.43 52.62
C ASN A 58 34.75 23.68 52.86
N VAL A 59 33.63 24.42 52.89
CA VAL A 59 32.29 23.83 52.99
C VAL A 59 31.83 23.25 51.65
N ILE A 60 32.04 23.97 50.54
CA ILE A 60 31.60 23.54 49.20
C ILE A 60 32.39 22.29 48.74
N PHE A 61 33.70 22.26 48.98
CA PHE A 61 34.60 21.17 48.56
C PHE A 61 35.00 20.24 49.71
N PHE A 62 34.07 19.99 50.64
CA PHE A 62 34.31 19.14 51.81
C PHE A 62 34.80 17.72 51.43
N TYR A 63 34.42 17.24 50.25
CA TYR A 63 34.70 15.90 49.75
C TYR A 63 36.11 15.70 49.17
N SER A 64 36.92 16.75 48.99
CA SER A 64 38.29 16.62 48.47
C SER A 64 39.24 17.60 49.13
N ASP A 65 40.23 17.07 49.85
CA ASP A 65 41.35 17.86 50.39
C ASP A 65 42.24 18.41 49.27
N THR A 66 42.35 17.68 48.16
CA THR A 66 43.12 18.05 46.97
C THR A 66 42.58 19.32 46.32
N VAL A 67 41.26 19.46 46.20
CA VAL A 67 40.67 20.68 45.64
C VAL A 67 40.97 21.89 46.54
N ARG A 68 40.88 21.71 47.87
CA ARG A 68 41.07 22.80 48.85
C ARG A 68 42.49 23.37 48.86
N GLN A 69 43.50 22.51 48.80
CA GLN A 69 44.91 22.92 48.88
C GLN A 69 45.46 23.50 47.58
N PHE A 70 44.94 23.06 46.43
CA PHE A 70 45.54 23.36 45.14
C PHE A 70 44.89 24.54 44.38
N ILE A 71 43.69 25.01 44.74
CA ILE A 71 43.01 26.12 44.03
C ILE A 71 43.85 27.40 43.97
N GLU A 72 44.39 27.83 45.11
CA GLU A 72 45.10 29.11 45.23
C GLU A 72 46.51 29.06 44.62
N PRO A 73 47.35 28.03 44.88
CA PRO A 73 48.61 27.85 44.17
C PRO A 73 48.44 27.73 42.65
N MET A 74 47.41 27.04 42.17
CA MET A 74 47.15 26.88 40.73
C MET A 74 46.74 28.18 40.05
N TYR A 75 45.96 29.04 40.73
CA TYR A 75 45.61 30.35 40.19
C TYR A 75 46.85 31.25 40.06
N HIS A 76 47.69 31.31 41.09
CA HIS A 76 48.91 32.13 41.05
C HIS A 76 49.92 31.62 40.01
N ASP A 77 50.03 30.31 39.81
CA ASP A 77 50.83 29.68 38.76
C ASP A 77 50.36 30.10 37.35
N LEU A 78 49.04 30.09 37.12
CA LEU A 78 48.43 30.54 35.86
C LEU A 78 48.65 32.02 35.58
N VAL A 79 48.63 32.86 36.62
CA VAL A 79 48.87 34.31 36.48
C VAL A 79 50.34 34.60 36.21
N PHE A 80 51.25 33.88 36.86
CA PHE A 80 52.68 34.03 36.68
C PHE A 80 53.11 33.66 35.25
N HIS A 81 52.62 32.53 34.73
CA HIS A 81 52.94 32.06 33.39
C HIS A 81 52.04 32.63 32.29
N ALA A 82 51.59 33.89 32.42
CA ALA A 82 50.65 34.47 31.47
C ALA A 82 51.25 34.79 30.08
N GLU A 83 52.55 35.00 30.01
CA GLU A 83 53.27 35.33 28.76
C GLU A 83 53.91 34.10 28.10
N ASP A 84 54.16 33.03 28.86
CA ASP A 84 54.90 31.82 28.45
C ASP A 84 54.10 30.50 28.64
N TYR A 85 52.77 30.57 28.82
CA TYR A 85 51.92 29.41 29.15
C TYR A 85 52.05 28.24 28.16
N ALA A 86 52.18 28.52 26.86
CA ALA A 86 52.27 27.49 25.83
C ALA A 86 53.60 26.73 25.91
N GLU A 87 54.69 27.40 26.27
CA GLU A 87 55.99 26.78 26.42
C GLU A 87 56.05 25.97 27.73
N TYR A 88 55.57 26.56 28.82
CA TYR A 88 55.59 25.98 30.16
C TYR A 88 54.69 24.73 30.29
N TYR A 89 53.40 24.81 29.94
CA TYR A 89 52.47 23.70 30.19
C TYR A 89 52.56 22.55 29.17
N ILE A 90 53.28 22.73 28.04
CA ILE A 90 53.43 21.72 26.98
C ILE A 90 54.80 21.07 26.98
N TYR A 91 55.88 21.84 27.18
CA TYR A 91 57.24 21.37 26.93
C TYR A 91 58.09 21.23 28.20
N ASP A 92 57.70 21.85 29.31
CA ASP A 92 58.40 21.70 30.60
C ASP A 92 57.81 20.54 31.43
N ASP A 93 58.69 19.67 31.96
CA ASP A 93 58.30 18.48 32.72
C ASP A 93 57.53 18.82 34.01
N VAL A 94 57.77 19.98 34.61
CA VAL A 94 57.06 20.45 35.80
C VAL A 94 55.71 21.04 35.41
N GLY A 95 55.67 21.85 34.34
CA GLY A 95 54.45 22.41 33.77
C GLY A 95 53.44 21.34 33.34
N ILE A 96 53.87 20.28 32.66
CA ILE A 96 53.01 19.16 32.24
C ILE A 96 52.35 18.46 33.45
N LYS A 97 53.09 18.27 34.55
CA LYS A 97 52.53 17.69 35.79
C LYS A 97 51.47 18.58 36.43
N LYS A 98 51.70 19.90 36.43
CA LYS A 98 50.72 20.88 36.91
C LYS A 98 49.49 20.93 36.01
N TYR A 99 49.66 20.89 34.68
CA TYR A 99 48.59 20.79 33.70
C TYR A 99 47.64 19.62 34.00
N HIS A 100 48.18 18.42 34.20
CA HIS A 100 47.37 17.24 34.55
C HIS A 100 46.72 17.38 35.93
N SER A 101 47.42 17.92 36.92
CA SER A 101 46.88 18.14 38.27
C SER A 101 45.71 19.12 38.26
N MET A 102 45.80 20.20 37.48
CA MET A 102 44.75 21.21 37.31
C MET A 102 43.53 20.62 36.61
N ASN A 103 43.73 19.73 35.64
CA ASN A 103 42.65 18.98 35.01
C ASN A 103 41.93 18.06 36.01
N THR A 104 42.68 17.32 36.83
CA THR A 104 42.13 16.47 37.90
C THR A 104 41.34 17.29 38.92
N VAL A 105 41.87 18.42 39.39
CA VAL A 105 41.17 19.33 40.31
C VAL A 105 39.89 19.86 39.67
N THR A 106 39.93 20.26 38.40
CA THR A 106 38.74 20.72 37.69
C THR A 106 37.67 19.63 37.58
N GLN A 107 38.06 18.39 37.29
CA GLN A 107 37.14 17.25 37.23
C GLN A 107 36.51 16.96 38.59
N LEU A 108 37.26 17.08 39.68
CA LEU A 108 36.74 16.92 41.03
C LEU A 108 35.80 18.07 41.44
N VAL A 109 36.04 19.28 40.96
CA VAL A 109 35.15 20.44 41.21
C VAL A 109 33.80 20.26 40.51
N PHE A 110 33.77 19.88 39.23
CA PHE A 110 32.53 19.84 38.44
C PHE A 110 31.84 18.46 38.41
N GLY A 111 32.58 17.37 38.58
CA GLY A 111 32.08 16.00 38.44
C GLY A 111 30.87 15.67 39.34
N PRO A 112 30.93 15.94 40.65
CA PRO A 112 29.81 15.66 41.56
C PRO A 112 28.51 16.40 41.23
N PHE A 113 28.59 17.56 40.58
CA PHE A 113 27.41 18.36 40.22
C PHE A 113 26.83 17.95 38.86
N LEU A 114 27.65 17.44 37.92
CA LEU A 114 27.21 17.01 36.60
C LEU A 114 26.72 15.55 36.57
N LEU A 115 27.31 14.67 37.38
CA LEU A 115 26.97 13.24 37.41
C LEU A 115 25.47 12.96 37.67
N PRO A 116 24.79 13.61 38.63
CA PRO A 116 23.36 13.39 38.85
C PRO A 116 22.49 13.76 37.64
N ALA A 117 22.83 14.84 36.93
CA ALA A 117 22.09 15.28 35.74
C ALA A 117 22.28 14.30 34.58
N ILE A 118 23.50 13.79 34.38
CA ILE A 118 23.81 12.76 33.37
C ILE A 118 23.06 11.46 33.68
N ILE A 119 23.09 11.00 34.93
CA ILE A 119 22.36 9.80 35.37
C ILE A 119 20.85 9.98 35.16
N TYR A 120 20.30 11.16 35.49
CA TYR A 120 18.89 11.47 35.23
C TYR A 120 18.53 11.41 33.74
N MET A 121 19.37 11.96 32.86
CA MET A 121 19.12 11.90 31.41
C MET A 121 19.17 10.47 30.87
N ILE A 122 20.16 9.68 31.28
CA ILE A 122 20.29 8.27 30.86
C ILE A 122 19.11 7.45 31.36
N THR A 123 18.73 7.61 32.64
CA THR A 123 17.60 6.88 33.21
C THR A 123 16.27 7.27 32.56
N LYS A 124 16.07 8.56 32.25
CA LYS A 124 14.88 9.03 31.53
C LYS A 124 14.78 8.42 30.13
N GLU A 125 15.88 8.32 29.39
CA GLU A 125 15.87 7.72 28.06
C GLU A 125 15.70 6.21 28.12
N ALA A 126 16.35 5.52 29.07
CA ALA A 126 16.21 4.08 29.26
C ALA A 126 14.79 3.67 29.72
N LEU A 127 14.08 4.55 30.43
CA LEU A 127 12.71 4.32 30.90
C LEU A 127 11.63 4.83 29.92
N ARG A 128 12.03 5.40 28.77
CA ARG A 128 11.10 5.82 27.74
C ARG A 128 10.38 4.58 27.22
N LYS A 129 9.07 4.49 27.45
CA LYS A 129 8.25 3.45 26.85
C LYS A 129 8.36 3.61 25.33
N ASP A 130 8.91 2.60 24.67
CA ASP A 130 8.82 2.49 23.22
C ASP A 130 7.35 2.72 22.79
N GLY A 131 7.14 3.36 21.64
CA GLY A 131 5.79 3.67 21.16
C GLY A 131 4.88 2.44 21.12
N LEU A 132 3.58 2.64 20.87
CA LEU A 132 2.56 1.58 20.75
C LEU A 132 2.87 0.47 19.73
N ILE A 133 4.00 0.57 19.01
CA ILE A 133 4.39 -0.27 17.88
C ILE A 133 5.78 -0.85 18.17
N ASP A 134 5.83 -2.15 18.45
CA ASP A 134 7.09 -2.89 18.61
C ASP A 134 7.93 -2.79 17.34
N LYS A 135 9.22 -2.44 17.48
CA LYS A 135 10.18 -2.48 16.37
C LYS A 135 10.35 -3.94 15.90
N PRO A 136 10.04 -4.25 14.64
CA PRO A 136 9.93 -5.64 14.21
C PRO A 136 11.32 -6.26 13.92
N GLY A 137 11.56 -7.48 14.42
CA GLY A 137 12.86 -8.17 14.34
C GLY A 137 13.19 -8.80 12.97
N LYS A 138 14.49 -8.83 12.60
CA LYS A 138 15.08 -9.01 11.24
C LYS A 138 14.54 -10.12 10.30
N GLY A 139 13.80 -11.14 10.79
CA GLY A 139 13.28 -12.24 9.94
C GLY A 139 11.75 -12.35 9.86
N GLN A 140 11.03 -11.88 10.88
CA GLN A 140 9.56 -11.83 10.89
C GLN A 140 9.04 -10.41 10.73
N ALA A 141 9.95 -9.47 10.44
CA ALA A 141 9.67 -8.06 10.61
C ALA A 141 8.50 -7.58 9.75
N MET A 142 8.44 -8.08 8.50
CA MET A 142 7.39 -7.74 7.55
C MET A 142 6.01 -8.25 8.01
N TYR A 143 5.93 -9.48 8.55
CA TYR A 143 4.67 -10.07 9.01
C TYR A 143 4.17 -9.39 10.29
N SER A 144 5.06 -9.12 11.25
CA SER A 144 4.70 -8.40 12.46
C SER A 144 4.32 -6.95 12.16
N PHE A 145 5.02 -6.30 11.22
CA PHE A 145 4.67 -4.97 10.74
C PHE A 145 3.28 -4.96 10.11
N ALA A 146 3.00 -5.84 9.14
CA ALA A 146 1.67 -5.93 8.52
C ALA A 146 0.54 -6.17 9.54
N ARG A 147 0.79 -7.01 10.55
CA ARG A 147 -0.16 -7.22 11.66
C ARG A 147 -0.33 -5.97 12.54
N SER A 148 0.74 -5.22 12.81
CA SER A 148 0.62 -3.94 13.56
C SER A 148 -0.16 -2.88 12.79
N GLN A 149 -0.06 -2.89 11.46
CA GLN A 149 -0.67 -1.90 10.58
C GLN A 149 -2.15 -2.17 10.29
N MET A 150 -2.68 -3.35 10.64
CA MET A 150 -4.05 -3.74 10.28
C MET A 150 -5.14 -2.86 10.94
N GLU A 151 -4.85 -2.23 12.08
CA GLU A 151 -5.81 -1.32 12.73
C GLU A 151 -5.90 0.05 12.03
N ILE A 152 -4.80 0.49 11.44
CA ILE A 152 -4.71 1.72 10.65
C ILE A 152 -5.26 1.47 9.24
N TRP A 153 -4.96 0.30 8.68
CA TRP A 153 -5.36 -0.11 7.33
C TRP A 153 -6.27 -1.35 7.40
N PRO A 154 -7.59 -1.18 7.61
CA PRO A 154 -8.52 -2.29 7.74
C PRO A 154 -8.55 -3.23 6.52
N TYR A 155 -8.18 -2.74 5.35
CA TYR A 155 -8.26 -3.49 4.09
C TYR A 155 -7.29 -4.67 4.03
N ILE A 156 -6.18 -4.63 4.77
CA ILE A 156 -5.22 -5.75 4.82
C ILE A 156 -5.63 -6.83 5.84
N LYS A 157 -6.69 -6.60 6.64
CA LYS A 157 -7.17 -7.52 7.68
C LYS A 157 -7.48 -8.95 7.19
N PRO A 158 -8.04 -9.17 5.98
CA PRO A 158 -8.23 -10.53 5.46
C PRO A 158 -6.93 -11.29 5.17
N VAL A 159 -5.83 -10.58 4.85
CA VAL A 159 -4.58 -11.18 4.34
C VAL A 159 -3.47 -11.18 5.39
N ALA A 160 -3.30 -10.10 6.15
CA ALA A 160 -2.20 -9.90 7.09
C ALA A 160 -2.00 -11.05 8.10
N PRO A 161 -3.05 -11.69 8.66
CA PRO A 161 -2.88 -12.83 9.57
C PRO A 161 -2.29 -14.07 8.88
N ILE A 162 -2.70 -14.33 7.64
CA ILE A 162 -2.32 -15.51 6.86
C ILE A 162 -1.13 -15.28 5.92
N MET A 163 -0.56 -14.08 5.88
CA MET A 163 0.51 -13.71 4.95
C MET A 163 1.71 -14.66 5.02
N GLU A 164 2.07 -15.12 6.21
CA GLU A 164 3.11 -16.13 6.42
C GLU A 164 2.75 -17.49 5.80
N LYS A 165 1.48 -17.89 5.90
CA LYS A 165 0.97 -19.13 5.29
C LYS A 165 0.98 -19.01 3.77
N ILE A 166 0.52 -17.88 3.23
CA ILE A 166 0.51 -17.62 1.78
C ILE A 166 1.93 -17.69 1.23
N SER A 167 2.91 -17.05 1.89
CA SER A 167 4.31 -17.06 1.42
C SER A 167 4.95 -18.45 1.45
N LYS A 168 4.45 -19.37 2.28
CA LYS A 168 4.95 -20.74 2.39
C LYS A 168 4.20 -21.72 1.47
N GLU A 169 3.09 -21.29 0.88
CA GLU A 169 2.31 -22.11 -0.04
C GLU A 169 3.09 -22.30 -1.35
N THR A 170 3.25 -23.56 -1.79
CA THR A 170 3.98 -23.88 -3.03
C THR A 170 3.12 -23.70 -4.27
N SER A 171 1.79 -23.81 -4.14
CA SER A 171 0.85 -23.67 -5.24
C SER A 171 0.24 -22.26 -5.27
N LEU A 172 0.22 -21.65 -6.45
CA LEU A 172 -0.43 -20.36 -6.70
C LEU A 172 -1.92 -20.49 -7.02
N GLU A 173 -2.40 -21.72 -7.20
CA GLU A 173 -3.79 -22.03 -7.58
C GLU A 173 -4.64 -22.51 -6.39
N SER A 174 -4.04 -22.69 -5.20
CA SER A 174 -4.72 -23.17 -4.00
C SER A 174 -5.23 -22.03 -3.10
N GLY A 175 -6.34 -22.29 -2.41
CA GLY A 175 -6.93 -21.37 -1.43
C GLY A 175 -7.78 -20.25 -2.04
N TRP A 176 -8.40 -19.45 -1.17
CA TRP A 176 -9.23 -18.32 -1.60
C TRP A 176 -8.40 -17.18 -2.21
N TYR A 177 -7.13 -17.07 -1.81
CA TYR A 177 -6.15 -16.11 -2.32
C TYR A 177 -5.44 -16.58 -3.61
N ALA A 178 -5.90 -17.68 -4.23
CA ALA A 178 -5.33 -18.18 -5.48
C ALA A 178 -5.28 -17.08 -6.56
N MET A 179 -4.20 -17.06 -7.33
CA MET A 179 -4.02 -16.12 -8.43
C MET A 179 -5.07 -16.30 -9.52
N ALA A 180 -5.26 -15.29 -10.37
CA ALA A 180 -6.11 -15.40 -11.54
C ALA A 180 -5.59 -16.54 -12.41
N THR A 181 -6.49 -17.41 -12.86
CA THR A 181 -6.10 -18.53 -13.70
C THR A 181 -5.51 -18.03 -15.02
N MET A 182 -4.46 -18.70 -15.49
CA MET A 182 -3.91 -18.41 -16.81
C MET A 182 -4.89 -18.85 -17.90
N PRO A 183 -5.01 -18.13 -19.03
CA PRO A 183 -5.99 -18.46 -20.07
C PRO A 183 -5.91 -19.92 -20.53
N MET A 184 -4.70 -20.42 -20.83
CA MET A 184 -4.49 -21.81 -21.24
C MET A 184 -4.95 -22.83 -20.19
N SER A 185 -4.60 -22.63 -18.91
CA SER A 185 -5.02 -23.50 -17.81
C SER A 185 -6.55 -23.51 -17.64
N TRP A 186 -7.17 -22.34 -17.74
CA TRP A 186 -8.62 -22.18 -17.63
C TRP A 186 -9.35 -22.84 -18.80
N LEU A 187 -8.89 -22.63 -20.04
CA LEU A 187 -9.47 -23.23 -21.25
C LEU A 187 -9.34 -24.76 -21.23
N LYS A 188 -8.20 -25.29 -20.75
CA LYS A 188 -7.99 -26.72 -20.57
C LYS A 188 -8.90 -27.30 -19.50
N LYS A 189 -9.05 -26.61 -18.36
CA LYS A 189 -9.94 -27.01 -17.25
C LYS A 189 -11.40 -27.15 -17.70
N HIS A 190 -11.87 -26.24 -18.57
CA HIS A 190 -13.22 -26.30 -19.14
C HIS A 190 -13.32 -27.19 -20.39
N GLY A 191 -12.22 -27.80 -20.83
CA GLY A 191 -12.16 -28.68 -21.99
C GLY A 191 -12.55 -27.98 -23.29
N LEU A 192 -12.09 -26.75 -23.49
CA LEU A 192 -12.45 -25.88 -24.62
C LEU A 192 -11.52 -26.03 -25.82
N LEU A 193 -10.49 -26.87 -25.72
CA LEU A 193 -9.49 -27.07 -26.77
C LEU A 193 -9.74 -28.37 -27.53
N LYS A 194 -9.66 -28.30 -28.86
CA LYS A 194 -9.76 -29.43 -29.79
C LYS A 194 -8.39 -29.67 -30.44
N THR A 195 -7.86 -30.88 -30.27
CA THR A 195 -6.61 -31.29 -30.92
C THR A 195 -6.89 -31.76 -32.35
N SER A 196 -6.14 -31.23 -33.31
CA SER A 196 -6.12 -31.69 -34.69
C SER A 196 -5.23 -32.92 -34.83
N LYS A 197 -5.64 -33.88 -35.67
CA LYS A 197 -4.83 -35.07 -36.00
C LYS A 197 -3.77 -34.80 -37.09
N LYS A 198 -3.74 -33.60 -37.67
CA LYS A 198 -2.74 -33.22 -38.67
C LYS A 198 -1.39 -33.01 -37.96
N VAL A 199 -0.38 -33.74 -38.40
CA VAL A 199 0.97 -33.74 -37.82
C VAL A 199 1.89 -32.94 -38.73
N ARG A 200 2.51 -31.87 -38.23
CA ARG A 200 3.65 -31.25 -38.94
C ARG A 200 4.87 -32.15 -38.83
N ARG A 201 5.47 -32.51 -39.97
CA ARG A 201 6.71 -33.31 -40.03
C ARG A 201 7.95 -32.54 -39.52
N ALA A 202 7.89 -31.20 -39.47
CA ALA A 202 9.03 -30.33 -39.23
C ALA A 202 9.30 -29.91 -37.77
N LEU A 203 8.55 -30.44 -36.78
CA LEU A 203 8.73 -30.07 -35.36
C LEU A 203 9.46 -31.17 -34.56
N ILE A 204 10.33 -30.72 -33.66
CA ILE A 204 11.38 -31.52 -33.00
C ILE A 204 10.78 -32.46 -31.93
N THR A 205 9.77 -32.03 -31.17
CA THR A 205 9.16 -32.88 -30.12
C THR A 205 7.75 -33.38 -30.48
N GLN A 206 7.36 -34.58 -30.03
CA GLN A 206 6.03 -35.16 -30.30
C GLN A 206 4.86 -34.32 -29.76
N ARG A 207 5.05 -33.54 -28.68
CA ARG A 207 4.02 -32.63 -28.13
C ARG A 207 3.82 -31.39 -28.99
N GLU A 208 4.87 -30.86 -29.61
CA GLU A 208 4.80 -29.73 -30.54
C GLU A 208 4.16 -30.12 -31.88
N ARG A 209 4.14 -31.42 -32.20
CA ARG A 209 3.58 -31.94 -33.46
C ARG A 209 2.05 -31.94 -33.53
N LEU A 210 1.37 -31.88 -32.38
CA LEU A 210 -0.09 -31.86 -32.32
C LEU A 210 -0.58 -30.41 -32.30
N GLU A 211 -1.21 -30.00 -33.39
CA GLU A 211 -1.87 -28.70 -33.49
C GLU A 211 -3.20 -28.72 -32.70
N PHE A 212 -3.57 -27.60 -32.08
CA PHE A 212 -4.86 -27.49 -31.39
C PHE A 212 -5.59 -26.19 -31.75
N THR A 213 -6.91 -26.21 -31.58
CA THR A 213 -7.85 -25.13 -31.93
C THR A 213 -8.81 -24.91 -30.77
N LEU A 214 -9.38 -23.71 -30.66
CA LEU A 214 -10.45 -23.42 -29.71
C LEU A 214 -11.79 -24.00 -30.21
N ASP A 215 -12.59 -24.62 -29.35
CA ASP A 215 -13.95 -25.02 -29.71
C ASP A 215 -14.93 -23.84 -29.56
N ARG A 216 -15.17 -23.10 -30.63
CA ARG A 216 -16.01 -21.89 -30.59
C ARG A 216 -17.40 -22.12 -30.00
N LYS A 217 -18.07 -23.23 -30.37
CA LYS A 217 -19.43 -23.53 -29.89
C LYS A 217 -19.45 -23.78 -28.38
N LYS A 218 -18.55 -24.65 -27.91
CA LYS A 218 -18.44 -24.96 -26.49
C LYS A 218 -17.98 -23.75 -25.67
N THR A 219 -17.04 -22.97 -26.22
CA THR A 219 -16.55 -21.74 -25.60
C THR A 219 -17.68 -20.72 -25.44
N TYR A 220 -18.51 -20.53 -26.46
CA TYR A 220 -19.67 -19.64 -26.37
C TYR A 220 -20.63 -20.06 -25.25
N LEU A 221 -20.94 -21.35 -25.13
CA LEU A 221 -21.79 -21.87 -24.06
C LEU A 221 -21.18 -21.64 -22.67
N THR A 222 -19.88 -21.92 -22.50
CA THR A 222 -19.20 -21.68 -21.21
C THR A 222 -19.11 -20.20 -20.86
N LEU A 223 -18.90 -19.31 -21.82
CA LEU A 223 -18.94 -17.87 -21.60
C LEU A 223 -20.36 -17.38 -21.28
N MET A 224 -21.39 -17.98 -21.88
CA MET A 224 -22.78 -17.67 -21.58
C MET A 224 -23.13 -18.01 -20.12
N ASP A 225 -22.64 -19.13 -19.61
CA ASP A 225 -22.79 -19.49 -18.19
C ASP A 225 -22.04 -18.51 -17.27
N GLU A 226 -20.88 -18.00 -17.70
CA GLU A 226 -20.11 -17.02 -16.92
C GLU A 226 -20.76 -15.64 -16.87
N LEU A 227 -21.39 -15.17 -17.95
CA LEU A 227 -22.03 -13.85 -18.03
C LEU A 227 -22.96 -13.56 -16.84
N GLY A 228 -23.61 -14.60 -16.32
CA GLY A 228 -24.40 -14.54 -15.10
C GLY A 228 -25.83 -14.08 -15.33
N ARG A 229 -26.46 -13.60 -14.25
CA ARG A 229 -27.89 -13.31 -14.20
C ARG A 229 -28.20 -11.90 -14.73
N PRO A 230 -29.34 -11.70 -15.44
CA PRO A 230 -29.80 -10.36 -15.78
C PRO A 230 -30.19 -9.60 -14.50
N TRP A 231 -29.92 -8.30 -14.46
CA TRP A 231 -30.24 -7.45 -13.31
C TRP A 231 -31.75 -7.29 -13.15
N ARG A 232 -32.41 -7.85 -12.12
CA ARG A 232 -33.88 -7.73 -11.93
C ARG A 232 -34.30 -6.71 -10.87
N GLY A 233 -33.33 -6.06 -10.23
CA GLY A 233 -33.53 -5.23 -9.05
C GLY A 233 -32.73 -5.76 -7.86
N VAL A 234 -32.73 -5.01 -6.76
CA VAL A 234 -31.86 -5.28 -5.61
C VAL A 234 -32.25 -6.56 -4.86
N ASP A 235 -33.52 -6.96 -4.89
CA ASP A 235 -33.99 -8.13 -4.14
C ASP A 235 -33.41 -9.46 -4.65
N ASP A 236 -33.16 -9.57 -5.96
CA ASP A 236 -32.62 -10.76 -6.63
C ASP A 236 -31.10 -10.94 -6.40
N LEU A 237 -30.44 -9.94 -5.81
CA LEU A 237 -29.01 -10.01 -5.49
C LEU A 237 -28.73 -11.00 -4.34
N THR A 238 -27.64 -11.72 -4.46
CA THR A 238 -27.09 -12.54 -3.38
C THR A 238 -26.65 -11.65 -2.22
N PHE A 239 -26.49 -12.25 -1.04
CA PHE A 239 -26.00 -11.51 0.12
C PHE A 239 -24.63 -10.85 -0.12
N ASN A 240 -23.71 -11.52 -0.82
CA ASN A 240 -22.39 -10.97 -1.13
C ASN A 240 -22.48 -9.78 -2.10
N GLU A 241 -23.30 -9.89 -3.14
CA GLU A 241 -23.59 -8.79 -4.08
C GLU A 241 -24.24 -7.60 -3.35
N LYS A 242 -25.18 -7.86 -2.43
CA LYS A 242 -25.80 -6.84 -1.56
C LYS A 242 -24.77 -6.13 -0.68
N CYS A 243 -23.82 -6.86 -0.11
CA CYS A 243 -22.73 -6.28 0.69
C CYS A 243 -21.86 -5.35 -0.15
N VAL A 244 -21.49 -5.74 -1.37
CA VAL A 244 -20.70 -4.91 -2.29
C VAL A 244 -21.52 -3.69 -2.74
N LEU A 245 -22.80 -3.87 -3.07
CA LEU A 245 -23.68 -2.77 -3.45
C LEU A 245 -23.81 -1.75 -2.30
N ALA A 246 -23.93 -2.21 -1.06
CA ALA A 246 -24.01 -1.32 0.11
C ALA A 246 -22.70 -0.55 0.36
N VAL A 247 -21.55 -0.99 -0.17
CA VAL A 247 -20.30 -0.21 -0.18
C VAL A 247 -20.28 0.77 -1.36
N LEU A 248 -20.71 0.35 -2.55
CA LEU A 248 -20.67 1.17 -3.77
C LEU A 248 -21.73 2.29 -3.76
N ALA A 249 -22.97 1.98 -3.38
CA ALA A 249 -24.08 2.91 -3.47
C ALA A 249 -23.79 4.21 -2.69
N PRO A 250 -23.48 4.21 -1.37
CA PRO A 250 -23.17 5.45 -0.66
C PRO A 250 -22.03 6.26 -1.30
N HIS A 251 -21.05 5.58 -1.92
CA HIS A 251 -19.94 6.24 -2.59
C HIS A 251 -20.39 6.97 -3.88
N ILE A 252 -21.34 6.38 -4.62
CA ILE A 252 -21.98 7.00 -5.81
C ILE A 252 -22.87 8.19 -5.43
N TYR A 253 -23.48 8.18 -4.24
CA TYR A 253 -24.20 9.35 -3.70
C TYR A 253 -23.27 10.33 -2.95
N GLY A 254 -21.95 10.13 -3.05
CA GLY A 254 -20.93 10.98 -2.43
C GLY A 254 -20.84 10.92 -0.89
N ARG A 255 -21.57 10.00 -0.26
CA ARG A 255 -21.46 9.62 1.16
C ARG A 255 -20.29 8.63 1.38
N VAL A 256 -19.09 9.06 0.97
CA VAL A 256 -17.85 8.26 1.00
C VAL A 256 -17.49 7.77 2.41
N LYS A 257 -17.83 8.53 3.45
CA LYS A 257 -17.58 8.12 4.85
C LYS A 257 -18.35 6.84 5.20
N ASP A 258 -19.62 6.76 4.82
CA ASP A 258 -20.48 5.61 5.13
C ASP A 258 -20.02 4.37 4.37
N SER A 259 -19.66 4.54 3.10
CA SER A 259 -19.03 3.48 2.28
C SER A 259 -17.78 2.90 2.96
N ARG A 260 -16.87 3.76 3.42
CA ARG A 260 -15.62 3.33 4.09
C ARG A 260 -15.85 2.70 5.44
N LEU A 261 -16.83 3.18 6.22
CA LEU A 261 -17.19 2.59 7.51
C LEU A 261 -17.74 1.16 7.31
N LEU A 262 -18.63 0.96 6.35
CA LEU A 262 -19.14 -0.37 6.02
C LEU A 262 -18.02 -1.28 5.50
N ASN A 263 -17.17 -0.78 4.62
CA ASN A 263 -16.05 -1.55 4.09
C ASN A 263 -15.05 -1.97 5.21
N ARG A 264 -14.81 -1.09 6.19
CA ARG A 264 -14.04 -1.41 7.40
C ARG A 264 -14.70 -2.52 8.22
N LEU A 265 -16.01 -2.42 8.46
CA LEU A 265 -16.78 -3.44 9.19
C LEU A 265 -16.74 -4.80 8.49
N MET A 266 -16.83 -4.82 7.15
CA MET A 266 -16.68 -6.04 6.35
C MET A 266 -15.26 -6.62 6.44
N GLY A 267 -14.24 -5.76 6.44
CA GLY A 267 -12.84 -6.16 6.66
C GLY A 267 -12.63 -6.80 8.03
N ASP A 268 -13.25 -6.23 9.07
CA ASP A 268 -13.21 -6.74 10.45
C ASP A 268 -13.89 -8.11 10.57
N TYR A 269 -15.07 -8.27 9.96
CA TYR A 269 -15.78 -9.55 9.93
C TYR A 269 -15.02 -10.65 9.17
N ASN A 270 -14.32 -10.27 8.10
CA ASN A 270 -13.61 -11.19 7.21
C ASN A 270 -12.13 -11.39 7.56
N ILE A 271 -11.67 -10.98 8.75
CA ILE A 271 -10.34 -11.34 9.26
C ILE A 271 -10.13 -12.86 9.11
N ALA A 272 -9.01 -13.26 8.51
CA ALA A 272 -8.66 -14.66 8.41
C ALA A 272 -8.28 -15.19 9.79
N GLU A 273 -9.10 -16.10 10.33
CA GLU A 273 -8.84 -16.75 11.61
C GLU A 273 -7.47 -17.45 11.56
N THR A 274 -6.55 -16.97 12.39
CA THR A 274 -5.35 -17.75 12.70
C THR A 274 -5.21 -17.85 14.21
N ASN A 275 -5.04 -19.07 14.69
CA ASN A 275 -4.56 -19.40 16.03
C ASN A 275 -3.23 -18.70 16.40
N ILE A 276 -2.61 -17.95 15.49
CA ILE A 276 -1.31 -17.29 15.59
C ILE A 276 -1.38 -15.96 16.38
N ALA A 277 -2.57 -15.39 16.61
CA ALA A 277 -2.77 -14.24 17.51
C ALA A 277 -2.64 -14.59 19.01
N LYS A 278 -2.21 -15.82 19.35
CA LYS A 278 -2.18 -16.38 20.71
C LYS A 278 -1.13 -15.79 21.66
N LYS A 279 -0.31 -14.81 21.27
CA LYS A 279 0.67 -14.19 22.20
C LYS A 279 0.55 -12.69 22.46
N GLY A 280 -0.42 -11.99 21.88
CA GLY A 280 -0.70 -10.58 22.21
C GLY A 280 -2.18 -10.20 22.33
N LEU A 281 -3.08 -10.99 21.74
CA LEU A 281 -4.50 -10.64 21.62
C LEU A 281 -5.45 -11.73 22.15
N LYS A 282 -5.03 -12.48 23.18
CA LYS A 282 -5.79 -13.61 23.74
C LYS A 282 -7.17 -13.25 24.31
N ALA A 283 -7.45 -11.97 24.59
CA ALA A 283 -8.73 -11.54 25.14
C ALA A 283 -9.83 -11.26 24.09
N LEU A 284 -9.49 -10.99 22.83
CA LEU A 284 -10.46 -10.66 21.78
C LEU A 284 -11.10 -11.89 21.12
N PHE A 285 -10.40 -13.02 21.13
CA PHE A 285 -10.72 -14.14 20.24
C PHE A 285 -11.44 -15.33 20.92
N ASN A 286 -11.47 -15.44 22.26
CA ASN A 286 -12.25 -16.50 22.93
C ASN A 286 -13.78 -16.23 23.00
N LYS A 287 -14.25 -15.08 22.51
CA LYS A 287 -15.68 -14.75 22.31
C LYS A 287 -16.17 -14.97 20.86
N GLU A 288 -15.31 -15.51 19.98
CA GLU A 288 -15.44 -15.51 18.51
C GLU A 288 -16.80 -15.96 17.96
N GLY A 289 -17.39 -17.07 18.42
CA GLY A 289 -18.63 -17.58 17.82
C GLY A 289 -19.85 -16.65 18.03
N LYS A 290 -20.05 -16.15 19.26
CA LYS A 290 -21.17 -15.26 19.60
C LYS A 290 -20.93 -13.84 19.07
N ALA A 291 -19.71 -13.33 19.22
CA ALA A 291 -19.33 -12.00 18.73
C ALA A 291 -19.40 -11.92 17.19
N LYS A 292 -18.93 -12.94 16.47
CA LYS A 292 -19.02 -13.00 15.00
C LYS A 292 -20.46 -13.12 14.51
N LYS A 293 -21.29 -13.89 15.21
CA LYS A 293 -22.74 -13.96 14.91
C LYS A 293 -23.45 -12.63 15.16
N GLN A 294 -23.05 -11.90 16.21
CA GLN A 294 -23.56 -10.57 16.51
C GLN A 294 -23.12 -9.55 15.45
N MET A 295 -21.83 -9.50 15.11
CA MET A 295 -21.32 -8.65 14.02
C MET A 295 -21.98 -8.97 12.69
N ARG A 296 -22.24 -10.25 12.39
CA ARG A 296 -22.98 -10.63 11.18
C ARG A 296 -24.38 -10.05 11.16
N LYS A 297 -25.11 -10.10 12.29
CA LYS A 297 -26.46 -9.51 12.37
C LYS A 297 -26.43 -7.99 12.22
N GLU A 298 -25.43 -7.34 12.80
CA GLU A 298 -25.21 -5.89 12.66
C GLU A 298 -24.92 -5.52 11.21
N ILE A 299 -24.05 -6.29 10.53
CA ILE A 299 -23.77 -6.13 9.10
C ILE A 299 -25.04 -6.33 8.27
N GLU A 300 -25.79 -7.41 8.51
CA GLU A 300 -27.04 -7.69 7.79
C GLU A 300 -28.05 -6.55 7.98
N ALA A 301 -28.19 -6.04 9.20
CA ALA A 301 -29.08 -4.90 9.49
C ALA A 301 -28.62 -3.63 8.77
N GLU A 302 -27.33 -3.34 8.78
CA GLU A 302 -26.77 -2.14 8.16
C GLU A 302 -26.81 -2.18 6.63
N VAL A 303 -26.48 -3.33 6.04
CA VAL A 303 -26.61 -3.57 4.59
C VAL A 303 -28.07 -3.41 4.16
N ASN A 304 -29.02 -3.99 4.91
CA ASN A 304 -30.44 -3.84 4.60
C ASN A 304 -30.91 -2.40 4.74
N ARG A 305 -30.43 -1.65 5.75
CA ARG A 305 -30.73 -0.22 5.93
C ARG A 305 -30.26 0.61 4.74
N ILE A 306 -29.03 0.39 4.28
CA ILE A 306 -28.46 1.09 3.12
C ILE A 306 -29.20 0.73 1.84
N ILE A 307 -29.49 -0.56 1.64
CA ILE A 307 -30.23 -1.02 0.46
C ILE A 307 -31.62 -0.42 0.41
N GLU A 308 -32.33 -0.39 1.54
CA GLU A 308 -33.68 0.18 1.62
C GLU A 308 -33.66 1.67 1.30
N MET A 309 -32.64 2.40 1.75
CA MET A 309 -32.47 3.83 1.48
C MET A 309 -32.40 4.16 -0.02
N TYR A 310 -31.75 3.30 -0.81
CA TYR A 310 -31.54 3.55 -2.25
C TYR A 310 -32.41 2.66 -3.15
N ARG A 311 -33.31 1.84 -2.57
CA ARG A 311 -34.05 0.78 -3.27
C ARG A 311 -34.70 1.25 -4.56
N ASN A 312 -35.43 2.36 -4.48
CA ASN A 312 -36.24 2.91 -5.58
C ASN A 312 -35.37 3.29 -6.79
N ASP A 313 -34.15 3.78 -6.54
CA ASP A 313 -33.25 4.23 -7.62
C ASP A 313 -32.65 3.04 -8.39
N PHE A 314 -32.60 1.86 -7.76
CA PHE A 314 -32.07 0.63 -8.34
C PHE A 314 -33.14 -0.23 -9.04
N GLU A 315 -34.36 0.28 -9.16
CA GLU A 315 -35.41 -0.32 -9.99
C GLU A 315 -35.12 -0.11 -11.47
N ARG A 316 -35.56 -1.04 -12.32
CA ARG A 316 -35.34 -0.91 -13.76
C ARG A 316 -36.13 0.29 -14.28
N PRO A 317 -35.47 1.29 -14.88
CA PRO A 317 -36.19 2.38 -15.52
C PRO A 317 -36.95 1.86 -16.74
N PHE A 318 -38.20 2.33 -16.89
CA PHE A 318 -38.99 2.19 -18.11
C PHE A 318 -38.70 3.39 -19.03
N PHE A 319 -38.56 3.13 -20.34
CA PHE A 319 -38.23 4.16 -21.33
C PHE A 319 -39.29 5.29 -21.45
N ASP A 320 -40.50 5.06 -20.95
CA ASP A 320 -41.66 5.95 -21.10
C ASP A 320 -41.68 7.13 -20.11
N ALA A 321 -40.71 7.21 -19.19
CA ALA A 321 -40.62 8.26 -18.17
C ALA A 321 -39.56 9.32 -18.52
N THR A 322 -39.39 9.63 -19.80
CA THR A 322 -38.72 10.89 -20.18
C THR A 322 -39.74 12.01 -20.07
N GLU A 323 -39.99 12.45 -18.83
CA GLU A 323 -40.40 13.84 -18.66
C GLU A 323 -39.27 14.68 -19.30
N PHE A 324 -39.63 15.50 -20.27
CA PHE A 324 -38.70 16.47 -20.83
C PHE A 324 -38.28 17.35 -19.65
N ASP A 325 -37.02 17.29 -19.25
CA ASP A 325 -36.49 18.26 -18.28
C ASP A 325 -36.90 19.66 -18.80
N GLU A 326 -37.57 20.43 -17.95
CA GLU A 326 -37.97 21.78 -18.32
C GLU A 326 -36.73 22.53 -18.84
N PRO A 327 -36.84 23.30 -19.95
CA PRO A 327 -35.69 23.95 -20.54
C PRO A 327 -34.96 24.76 -19.48
N TYR A 328 -33.67 24.46 -19.30
CA TYR A 328 -32.82 25.07 -18.28
C TYR A 328 -33.01 26.59 -18.23
N ASP A 329 -33.60 27.10 -17.13
CA ASP A 329 -33.80 28.52 -16.87
C ASP A 329 -32.68 29.03 -15.94
N PRO A 330 -31.73 29.85 -16.45
CA PRO A 330 -30.63 30.37 -15.65
C PRO A 330 -31.09 31.26 -14.49
N LEU A 331 -32.26 31.91 -14.60
CA LEU A 331 -32.77 32.82 -13.57
C LEU A 331 -33.34 32.06 -12.38
N ILE A 332 -34.13 31.01 -12.62
CA ILE A 332 -34.70 30.16 -11.56
C ILE A 332 -33.59 29.39 -10.85
N SER A 333 -32.65 28.81 -11.59
CA SER A 333 -31.49 28.10 -11.03
C SER A 333 -30.60 29.01 -10.17
N SER A 334 -30.52 30.32 -10.46
CA SER A 334 -29.77 31.28 -9.64
C SER A 334 -30.46 31.66 -8.31
N LEU A 335 -31.76 31.37 -8.18
CA LEU A 335 -32.58 31.68 -7.01
C LEU A 335 -32.77 30.48 -6.08
N GLU A 336 -32.52 29.27 -6.55
CA GLU A 336 -32.51 28.07 -5.71
C GLU A 336 -31.28 28.09 -4.78
N ALA A 337 -31.52 27.86 -3.49
CA ALA A 337 -30.43 27.66 -2.54
C ALA A 337 -29.73 26.33 -2.89
N LEU A 338 -28.44 26.39 -3.21
CA LEU A 338 -27.59 25.21 -3.46
C LEU A 338 -27.50 24.38 -2.18
N ASP A 339 -28.33 23.35 -2.03
CA ASP A 339 -28.17 22.33 -1.00
C ASP A 339 -27.24 21.24 -1.54
N SER A 340 -25.97 21.34 -1.13
CA SER A 340 -24.92 20.41 -1.56
C SER A 340 -25.27 18.94 -1.33
N GLU A 341 -26.08 18.60 -0.32
CA GLU A 341 -26.46 17.21 -0.06
C GLU A 341 -27.53 16.75 -1.06
N LYS A 342 -28.56 17.57 -1.28
CA LYS A 342 -29.63 17.27 -2.25
C LYS A 342 -29.09 17.10 -3.67
N GLU A 343 -28.20 17.99 -4.10
CA GLU A 343 -27.54 17.90 -5.41
C GLU A 343 -26.70 16.62 -5.56
N MET A 344 -25.99 16.21 -4.50
CA MET A 344 -25.23 14.95 -4.50
C MET A 344 -26.16 13.74 -4.64
N PHE A 345 -27.31 13.78 -3.97
CA PHE A 345 -28.33 12.73 -4.07
C PHE A 345 -28.93 12.65 -5.47
N GLU A 346 -29.40 13.77 -6.03
CA GLU A 346 -29.96 13.86 -7.38
C GLU A 346 -28.94 13.40 -8.44
N LYS A 347 -27.68 13.83 -8.31
CA LYS A 347 -26.59 13.37 -9.19
C LYS A 347 -26.37 11.86 -9.07
N GLY A 348 -26.38 11.33 -7.85
CA GLY A 348 -26.28 9.88 -7.59
C GLY A 348 -27.41 9.09 -8.25
N THR A 349 -28.66 9.52 -8.07
CA THR A 349 -29.84 8.89 -8.67
C THR A 349 -29.75 8.89 -10.19
N ARG A 350 -29.32 10.00 -10.80
CA ARG A 350 -29.11 10.10 -12.25
C ARG A 350 -28.05 9.11 -12.73
N MET A 351 -26.91 9.03 -12.05
CA MET A 351 -25.85 8.06 -12.40
C MET A 351 -26.36 6.62 -12.35
N VAL A 352 -27.10 6.26 -11.30
CA VAL A 352 -27.66 4.90 -11.17
C VAL A 352 -28.68 4.61 -12.29
N LYS A 353 -29.57 5.56 -12.61
CA LYS A 353 -30.54 5.40 -13.71
C LYS A 353 -29.84 5.22 -15.07
N GLU A 354 -28.83 6.03 -15.37
CA GLU A 354 -28.01 5.89 -16.59
C GLU A 354 -27.36 4.50 -16.68
N ILE A 355 -26.79 4.01 -15.58
CA ILE A 355 -26.22 2.65 -15.51
C ILE A 355 -27.27 1.60 -15.84
N LEU A 356 -28.47 1.68 -15.26
CA LEU A 356 -29.52 0.67 -15.46
C LEU A 356 -30.23 0.76 -16.83
N LEU A 357 -30.11 1.90 -17.52
CA LEU A 357 -30.49 2.05 -18.92
C LEU A 357 -29.44 1.43 -19.87
N THR A 358 -28.16 1.50 -19.48
CA THR A 358 -27.03 1.06 -20.31
C THR A 358 -26.68 -0.42 -20.09
N HIS A 359 -26.91 -0.96 -18.89
CA HIS A 359 -26.44 -2.29 -18.50
C HIS A 359 -27.57 -3.22 -18.03
N GLY A 360 -27.58 -4.45 -18.56
CA GLY A 360 -28.65 -5.43 -18.39
C GLY A 360 -28.33 -6.59 -17.44
N TYR A 361 -27.06 -6.80 -17.09
CA TYR A 361 -26.61 -7.94 -16.28
C TYR A 361 -26.05 -7.48 -14.93
N VAL A 362 -26.16 -8.33 -13.91
CA VAL A 362 -25.67 -8.00 -12.56
C VAL A 362 -24.19 -7.60 -12.58
N LYS A 363 -23.35 -8.37 -13.27
CA LYS A 363 -21.92 -8.07 -13.40
C LYS A 363 -21.65 -6.78 -14.18
N THR A 364 -22.40 -6.52 -15.27
CA THR A 364 -22.22 -5.29 -16.07
C THR A 364 -22.67 -4.04 -15.32
N VAL A 365 -23.71 -4.15 -14.49
CA VAL A 365 -24.09 -3.12 -13.53
C VAL A 365 -22.97 -2.89 -12.49
N PHE A 366 -22.38 -3.94 -11.91
CA PHE A 366 -21.27 -3.76 -10.96
C PHE A 366 -20.01 -3.14 -11.58
N TYR A 367 -19.69 -3.44 -12.84
CA TYR A 367 -18.64 -2.75 -13.59
C TYR A 367 -18.89 -1.25 -13.64
N ALA A 368 -20.08 -0.86 -14.08
CA ALA A 368 -20.46 0.54 -14.22
C ALA A 368 -20.55 1.28 -12.87
N LEU A 369 -21.10 0.64 -11.83
CA LEU A 369 -21.17 1.20 -10.48
C LEU A 369 -19.76 1.47 -9.93
N MET A 370 -18.83 0.54 -10.13
CA MET A 370 -17.43 0.71 -9.72
C MET A 370 -16.76 1.86 -10.46
N GLU A 371 -17.05 2.04 -11.75
CA GLU A 371 -16.56 3.17 -12.54
C GLU A 371 -17.11 4.51 -12.04
N ARG A 372 -18.43 4.62 -11.88
CA ARG A 372 -19.09 5.85 -11.42
C ARG A 372 -18.74 6.21 -9.97
N ALA A 373 -18.40 5.24 -9.14
CA ALA A 373 -17.90 5.50 -7.79
C ALA A 373 -16.63 6.40 -7.81
N TRP A 374 -15.81 6.36 -8.87
CA TRP A 374 -14.61 7.19 -8.93
C TRP A 374 -14.86 8.69 -9.11
N GLU A 375 -16.10 9.11 -9.40
CA GLU A 375 -16.44 10.54 -9.50
C GLU A 375 -16.28 11.30 -8.17
N TYR A 376 -16.56 10.66 -7.04
CA TYR A 376 -16.44 11.28 -5.70
C TYR A 376 -15.14 10.92 -4.97
N GLY A 377 -14.29 10.12 -5.60
CA GLY A 377 -12.98 9.74 -5.07
C GLY A 377 -12.62 8.30 -5.38
N VAL A 378 -11.33 7.98 -5.24
CA VAL A 378 -10.82 6.64 -5.56
C VAL A 378 -11.36 5.62 -4.55
N LEU A 379 -12.05 4.62 -5.08
CA LEU A 379 -12.42 3.38 -4.39
C LEU A 379 -11.70 2.23 -5.11
N SER A 380 -10.70 1.64 -4.47
CA SER A 380 -9.91 0.58 -5.08
C SER A 380 -10.50 -0.80 -4.76
N SER A 381 -10.41 -1.76 -5.68
CA SER A 381 -10.73 -3.16 -5.37
C SER A 381 -9.84 -3.73 -4.25
N GLY A 382 -8.65 -3.16 -4.03
CA GLY A 382 -7.77 -3.49 -2.91
C GLY A 382 -8.32 -3.08 -1.55
N GLU A 383 -9.23 -2.10 -1.48
CA GLU A 383 -9.93 -1.76 -0.23
C GLU A 383 -10.99 -2.82 0.11
N MET A 384 -11.46 -3.57 -0.89
CA MET A 384 -12.49 -4.60 -0.80
C MET A 384 -11.90 -6.02 -0.91
N LEU A 385 -10.68 -6.25 -0.39
CA LEU A 385 -10.02 -7.57 -0.42
C LEU A 385 -10.84 -8.69 0.24
N TRP A 386 -11.74 -8.36 1.16
CA TRP A 386 -12.67 -9.33 1.74
C TRP A 386 -13.60 -9.95 0.70
N VAL A 387 -13.92 -9.24 -0.40
CA VAL A 387 -14.73 -9.76 -1.50
C VAL A 387 -14.05 -10.98 -2.11
N LYS A 388 -12.72 -10.95 -2.30
CA LYS A 388 -11.96 -12.11 -2.82
C LYS A 388 -12.18 -13.39 -2.02
N LYS A 389 -12.33 -13.25 -0.70
CA LYS A 389 -12.51 -14.38 0.23
C LYS A 389 -13.92 -14.96 0.15
N VAL A 390 -14.94 -14.11 -0.04
CA VAL A 390 -16.36 -14.54 -0.04
C VAL A 390 -16.87 -14.87 -1.44
N ASP A 391 -16.42 -14.14 -2.45
CA ASP A 391 -16.84 -14.24 -3.83
C ASP A 391 -15.69 -13.88 -4.80
N ARG A 392 -15.07 -14.94 -5.34
CA ARG A 392 -13.94 -14.82 -6.26
C ARG A 392 -14.32 -14.15 -7.58
N ASP A 393 -15.51 -14.46 -8.08
CA ASP A 393 -16.00 -14.02 -9.37
C ASP A 393 -16.30 -12.51 -9.32
N LEU A 394 -17.05 -12.09 -8.30
CA LEU A 394 -17.34 -10.68 -8.05
C LEU A 394 -16.07 -9.85 -7.80
N PHE A 395 -15.06 -10.41 -7.11
CA PHE A 395 -13.80 -9.70 -6.91
C PHE A 395 -13.06 -9.41 -8.23
N TYR A 396 -13.08 -10.35 -9.18
CA TYR A 396 -12.46 -10.11 -10.49
C TYR A 396 -13.28 -9.19 -11.38
N VAL A 397 -14.60 -9.14 -11.21
CA VAL A 397 -15.44 -8.08 -11.81
C VAL A 397 -14.97 -6.71 -11.31
N LEU A 398 -14.93 -6.49 -9.99
CA LEU A 398 -14.49 -5.21 -9.42
C LEU A 398 -13.04 -4.85 -9.78
N SER A 399 -12.15 -5.83 -9.81
CA SER A 399 -10.73 -5.63 -10.13
C SER A 399 -10.44 -5.46 -11.62
N GLN A 400 -11.39 -5.83 -12.48
CA GLN A 400 -11.25 -5.70 -13.93
C GLN A 400 -11.56 -4.27 -14.40
N GLN A 401 -12.39 -3.53 -13.66
CA GLN A 401 -12.74 -2.14 -13.99
C GLN A 401 -11.48 -1.25 -14.06
N GLY A 402 -11.40 -0.41 -15.10
CA GLY A 402 -10.24 0.45 -15.39
C GLY A 402 -9.08 -0.23 -16.14
N ARG A 403 -9.19 -1.52 -16.49
CA ARG A 403 -8.17 -2.26 -17.25
C ARG A 403 -8.58 -2.42 -18.71
N ARG A 404 -7.59 -2.45 -19.62
CA ARG A 404 -7.82 -2.66 -21.07
C ARG A 404 -7.90 -4.13 -21.47
N SER A 405 -7.22 -5.02 -20.74
CA SER A 405 -7.21 -6.46 -21.00
C SER A 405 -7.89 -7.19 -19.85
N CYS A 406 -8.67 -8.22 -20.16
CA CYS A 406 -9.44 -8.95 -19.17
C CYS A 406 -8.68 -10.07 -18.50
N PHE A 407 -9.02 -10.34 -17.24
CA PHE A 407 -8.78 -11.66 -16.67
C PHE A 407 -9.60 -12.70 -17.45
N VAL A 408 -9.14 -13.96 -17.49
CA VAL A 408 -9.88 -15.03 -18.17
C VAL A 408 -11.21 -15.35 -17.47
N GLU A 409 -11.27 -15.20 -16.15
CA GLU A 409 -12.43 -15.60 -15.35
C GLU A 409 -13.69 -14.75 -15.63
N PRO A 410 -13.64 -13.40 -15.65
CA PRO A 410 -14.77 -12.54 -15.99
C PRO A 410 -14.79 -12.09 -17.48
N CYS A 411 -14.25 -12.90 -18.40
CA CYS A 411 -14.07 -12.48 -19.80
C CYS A 411 -15.41 -12.24 -20.53
N ALA A 412 -16.42 -13.07 -20.31
CA ALA A 412 -17.74 -12.95 -20.92
C ALA A 412 -18.46 -11.71 -20.42
N SER A 413 -18.49 -11.50 -19.10
CA SER A 413 -19.12 -10.33 -18.50
C SER A 413 -18.42 -9.03 -18.89
N TRP A 414 -17.09 -9.02 -19.01
CA TRP A 414 -16.34 -7.88 -19.53
C TRP A 414 -16.61 -7.60 -21.02
N SER A 415 -16.62 -8.64 -21.87
CA SER A 415 -16.97 -8.53 -23.29
C SER A 415 -18.37 -7.92 -23.45
N HIS A 416 -19.33 -8.39 -22.66
CA HIS A 416 -20.69 -7.90 -22.71
C HIS A 416 -20.81 -6.46 -22.19
N TYR A 417 -20.12 -6.12 -21.08
CA TYR A 417 -20.04 -4.76 -20.55
C TYR A 417 -19.53 -3.76 -21.59
N LEU A 418 -18.44 -4.11 -22.30
CA LEU A 418 -17.87 -3.26 -23.34
C LEU A 418 -18.83 -3.10 -24.52
N ALA A 419 -19.55 -4.16 -24.91
CA ALA A 419 -20.55 -4.07 -25.97
C ALA A 419 -21.71 -3.14 -25.57
N GLU A 420 -22.28 -3.31 -24.38
CA GLU A 420 -23.32 -2.44 -23.83
C GLU A 420 -22.86 -0.98 -23.75
N SER A 421 -21.64 -0.75 -23.26
CA SER A 421 -21.04 0.60 -23.19
C SER A 421 -20.84 1.23 -24.56
N THR A 422 -20.52 0.41 -25.58
CA THR A 422 -20.34 0.88 -26.97
C THR A 422 -21.68 1.20 -27.63
N PHE A 423 -22.72 0.43 -27.33
CA PHE A 423 -24.05 0.65 -27.87
C PHE A 423 -24.80 1.79 -27.18
N GLY A 424 -24.51 2.05 -25.91
CA GLY A 424 -25.17 3.08 -25.10
C GLY A 424 -26.56 2.65 -24.57
N PHE A 425 -26.89 1.36 -24.66
CA PHE A 425 -28.13 0.80 -24.10
C PHE A 425 -27.93 -0.66 -23.71
N ARG A 426 -28.74 -1.13 -22.75
CA ARG A 426 -28.69 -2.51 -22.26
C ARG A 426 -29.07 -3.52 -23.33
N VAL A 427 -28.32 -4.61 -23.44
CA VAL A 427 -28.57 -5.65 -24.45
C VAL A 427 -28.86 -6.98 -23.77
N ILE A 428 -30.07 -7.51 -23.99
CA ILE A 428 -30.48 -8.79 -23.40
C ILE A 428 -29.75 -9.97 -24.05
N SER A 429 -29.42 -9.87 -25.34
CA SER A 429 -28.69 -10.92 -26.05
C SER A 429 -27.20 -10.90 -25.66
N PRO A 430 -26.63 -12.00 -25.16
CA PRO A 430 -25.22 -12.08 -24.81
C PRO A 430 -24.29 -11.66 -25.94
N GLN A 431 -23.38 -10.73 -25.67
CA GLN A 431 -22.38 -10.22 -26.63
C GLN A 431 -21.00 -10.75 -26.27
N LEU A 432 -20.74 -11.98 -26.69
CA LEU A 432 -19.59 -12.78 -26.22
C LEU A 432 -18.51 -13.00 -27.29
N ILE A 433 -18.74 -12.50 -28.51
CA ILE A 433 -17.86 -12.73 -29.65
C ILE A 433 -16.46 -12.19 -29.35
N GLU A 434 -16.36 -10.97 -28.83
CA GLU A 434 -15.06 -10.35 -28.49
C GLU A 434 -14.32 -11.10 -27.40
N GLY A 435 -15.01 -11.68 -26.42
CA GLY A 435 -14.40 -12.58 -25.44
C GLY A 435 -13.78 -13.84 -26.08
N ILE A 436 -14.45 -14.44 -27.08
CA ILE A 436 -13.91 -15.58 -27.84
C ILE A 436 -12.69 -15.15 -28.67
N ARG A 437 -12.77 -13.98 -29.30
CA ARG A 437 -11.66 -13.41 -30.07
C ARG A 437 -10.44 -13.13 -29.20
N ALA A 438 -10.65 -12.64 -27.97
CA ALA A 438 -9.58 -12.44 -27.00
C ALA A 438 -8.87 -13.76 -26.64
N TYR A 439 -9.62 -14.86 -26.45
CA TYR A 439 -9.02 -16.17 -26.23
C TYR A 439 -8.26 -16.69 -27.45
N ASP A 440 -8.83 -16.53 -28.65
CA ASP A 440 -8.19 -16.93 -29.90
C ASP A 440 -6.86 -16.18 -30.10
N PHE A 441 -6.87 -14.87 -29.86
CA PHE A 441 -5.70 -14.01 -29.96
C PHE A 441 -4.62 -14.36 -28.92
N ASP A 442 -4.99 -14.58 -27.66
CA ASP A 442 -4.04 -14.93 -26.60
C ASP A 442 -3.35 -16.26 -26.90
N LEU A 443 -4.10 -17.29 -27.33
CA LEU A 443 -3.54 -18.57 -27.73
C LEU A 443 -2.64 -18.46 -28.96
N PHE A 444 -3.04 -17.70 -29.97
CA PHE A 444 -2.24 -17.44 -31.16
C PHE A 444 -0.89 -16.79 -30.82
N LYS A 445 -0.91 -15.81 -29.92
CA LYS A 445 0.28 -15.07 -29.50
C LYS A 445 1.23 -15.93 -28.66
N THR A 446 0.68 -16.79 -27.80
CA THR A 446 1.46 -17.51 -26.79
C THR A 446 1.89 -18.92 -27.22
N HIS A 447 1.18 -19.57 -28.14
CA HIS A 447 1.40 -20.96 -28.53
C HIS A 447 1.64 -21.10 -30.05
N THR A 448 2.80 -21.61 -30.44
CA THR A 448 3.19 -21.77 -31.85
C THR A 448 2.43 -22.89 -32.58
N ASN A 449 1.91 -23.87 -31.84
CA ASN A 449 1.12 -24.99 -32.34
C ASN A 449 -0.40 -24.75 -32.26
N TYR A 450 -0.82 -23.51 -31.99
CA TYR A 450 -2.22 -23.11 -32.03
C TYR A 450 -2.63 -22.72 -33.46
N ILE A 451 -3.79 -23.21 -33.90
CA ILE A 451 -4.43 -22.76 -35.13
C ILE A 451 -5.54 -21.79 -34.74
N ALA A 452 -5.33 -20.52 -35.07
CA ALA A 452 -6.30 -19.46 -34.83
C ALA A 452 -7.52 -19.59 -35.75
N HIS A 453 -8.67 -19.17 -35.24
CA HIS A 453 -9.88 -19.04 -36.05
C HIS A 453 -9.88 -17.78 -36.90
N GLU A 454 -9.29 -16.71 -36.36
CA GLU A 454 -9.11 -15.46 -37.07
C GLU A 454 -7.67 -15.29 -37.56
N THR A 455 -7.52 -14.51 -38.62
CA THR A 455 -6.22 -14.09 -39.12
C THR A 455 -5.72 -12.93 -38.27
N TRP A 456 -4.77 -13.23 -37.39
CA TRP A 456 -4.13 -12.23 -36.54
C TRP A 456 -2.80 -11.77 -37.15
N GLU A 457 -2.61 -10.45 -37.19
CA GLU A 457 -1.31 -9.87 -37.54
C GLU A 457 -0.40 -9.84 -36.32
N ASP A 458 0.71 -10.57 -36.37
CA ASP A 458 1.71 -10.53 -35.32
C ASP A 458 2.71 -9.42 -35.59
N LYS A 459 2.40 -8.19 -35.14
CA LYS A 459 3.29 -7.01 -35.24
C LYS A 459 4.71 -7.28 -34.74
N SER A 460 4.89 -8.18 -33.76
CA SER A 460 6.22 -8.53 -33.23
C SER A 460 7.09 -9.36 -34.18
N LYS A 461 6.48 -10.02 -35.19
CA LYS A 461 7.21 -10.67 -36.28
C LYS A 461 7.70 -9.67 -37.33
N TRP A 462 7.00 -8.54 -37.51
CA TRP A 462 7.42 -7.49 -38.43
C TRP A 462 8.68 -6.78 -37.95
N ASP A 463 8.84 -6.56 -36.64
CA ASP A 463 10.07 -5.98 -36.04
C ASP A 463 11.32 -6.85 -36.30
N LYS A 464 11.16 -8.15 -36.55
CA LYS A 464 12.28 -9.05 -36.90
C LYS A 464 12.61 -9.05 -38.40
N LEU A 465 11.72 -8.50 -39.23
CA LEU A 465 11.88 -8.41 -40.68
C LEU A 465 12.37 -7.04 -41.14
N VAL A 466 12.32 -6.03 -40.27
CA VAL A 466 13.00 -4.75 -40.50
C VAL A 466 14.49 -4.97 -40.23
N PRO A 467 15.37 -4.86 -41.23
CA PRO A 467 16.80 -4.97 -41.00
C PRO A 467 17.23 -3.85 -40.04
N ASP A 468 17.91 -4.20 -38.94
CA ASP A 468 18.60 -3.24 -38.08
C ASP A 468 19.60 -2.48 -38.97
N ILE A 469 19.26 -1.25 -39.40
CA ILE A 469 20.11 -0.44 -40.31
C ILE A 469 21.49 -0.18 -39.69
N ASN A 470 21.62 -0.31 -38.36
CA ASN A 470 22.86 -0.17 -37.61
C ASN A 470 23.69 -1.47 -37.46
N LYS A 471 23.18 -2.64 -37.86
CA LYS A 471 23.95 -3.89 -37.87
C LYS A 471 24.35 -4.25 -39.30
N LYS A 472 25.55 -3.80 -39.71
CA LYS A 472 26.17 -4.08 -41.02
C LYS A 472 26.49 -5.57 -41.32
N SER A 473 26.02 -6.53 -40.53
CA SER A 473 26.44 -7.94 -40.67
C SER A 473 25.32 -8.97 -40.74
N ALA A 474 24.07 -8.58 -41.01
CA ALA A 474 22.97 -9.53 -41.11
C ALA A 474 22.10 -9.29 -42.35
N LEU A 475 22.72 -9.26 -43.53
CA LEU A 475 22.00 -9.62 -44.75
C LEU A 475 22.04 -11.16 -44.84
N PRO A 476 20.88 -11.86 -44.81
CA PRO A 476 20.86 -13.30 -45.03
C PRO A 476 21.37 -13.58 -46.44
N SER A 477 22.25 -14.57 -46.58
CA SER A 477 22.75 -15.00 -47.89
C SER A 477 21.57 -15.48 -48.74
N ALA A 478 21.63 -15.21 -50.04
CA ALA A 478 20.58 -15.53 -51.03
C ALA A 478 20.18 -17.02 -51.10
N ALA A 479 20.80 -17.91 -50.32
CA ALA A 479 20.43 -19.30 -50.20
C ALA A 479 19.17 -19.55 -49.34
N SER A 480 18.74 -18.61 -48.49
CA SER A 480 17.52 -18.79 -47.68
C SER A 480 16.22 -18.33 -48.35
N ALA A 481 16.31 -17.70 -49.54
CA ALA A 481 15.15 -17.18 -50.27
C ALA A 481 14.36 -18.28 -51.02
N ASN A 482 14.96 -19.46 -51.24
CA ASN A 482 14.31 -20.55 -51.98
C ASN A 482 13.44 -21.47 -51.12
N ALA A 483 13.35 -21.27 -49.80
CA ALA A 483 12.55 -22.12 -48.91
C ALA A 483 11.08 -21.65 -48.74
N THR A 484 10.70 -20.50 -49.29
CA THR A 484 9.36 -19.89 -49.13
C THR A 484 8.50 -19.94 -50.39
N ALA A 485 8.93 -20.61 -51.46
CA ALA A 485 8.19 -20.65 -52.72
C ALA A 485 7.19 -21.82 -52.86
N ASP A 486 7.22 -22.83 -51.98
CA ASP A 486 6.41 -24.06 -52.12
C ASP A 486 5.15 -24.11 -51.21
N VAL A 487 4.58 -22.96 -50.86
CA VAL A 487 3.25 -22.92 -50.21
C VAL A 487 2.46 -21.72 -50.74
N ILE A 488 1.84 -21.88 -51.91
CA ILE A 488 0.60 -21.21 -52.31
C ILE A 488 -0.42 -22.30 -52.63
#